data_AF-A0A6B1EMM7-F1
#
_entry.id   AF-A0A6B1EMM7-F1
#
_cell.length_a   1.000
_cell.length_b   1.000
_cell.length_c   1.000
_cell.angle_alpha   90.00
_cell.angle_beta   90.00
_cell.angle_gamma   90.00
#
_symmetry.space_group_name_H-M   'P 1'
#
loop_
_entity.id
_entity.type
_entity.pdbx_description
1 polymer ?
#
loop_
_entity_poly.entity_id
_entity_poly.type
_entity_poly.pdbx_seq_one_letter_code
_entity_poly.pdbx_strand_id
1 'polypeptide(L)'
;MKGIKPIFSIFILIATALSASAQQELAQQAYLILENRCLTCHGPNGAFTENLVIDSATGLVDTGAIVPGQPRNSNLYTRLITTDTAKRMPLGQPPLDDTALQIISNWIAAGAPNWQTQHDVTFIPTDAMLTAMQQHIQTLNIFDQPFARYFTMTHLYNAGETVEARNAYQIALAKLVNSLSWGFDIHNPIPIDDAETIFYIDLRNYEWDNRDAWTQIENVYPYAIAFDEQTQAGLHTKLTTLQQTMNTAVPFVHVDWFLATASLPPLYHNILQLPETEPELERELGVDAERNLLRDPGRRVWRAGTNDSGVSNHNRVVERHTSRYGAYWKSHDFAGSADAQNIFTNPLAFERDGGEVIFNLPNGLQGYYIADKSGNRIDVAPTEIVSNPAA
;
A
#
# COMPACT_ATOMS: atom_id res chain seq x y z
N MET A 1 -26.18 -57.67 -44.93
CA MET A 1 -25.92 -56.21 -45.01
C MET A 1 -26.59 -55.54 -43.82
N LYS A 2 -25.81 -55.14 -42.80
CA LYS A 2 -26.28 -54.29 -41.69
C LYS A 2 -25.34 -53.09 -41.64
N GLY A 3 -25.91 -51.89 -41.79
CA GLY A 3 -25.19 -50.63 -41.95
C GLY A 3 -24.62 -50.09 -40.64
N ILE A 4 -23.42 -49.55 -40.73
CA ILE A 4 -22.72 -48.78 -39.70
C ILE A 4 -23.19 -47.32 -39.82
N LYS A 5 -23.60 -46.70 -38.70
CA LYS A 5 -23.84 -45.24 -38.60
C LYS A 5 -22.56 -44.56 -38.09
N PRO A 6 -22.16 -43.39 -38.62
CA PRO A 6 -21.02 -42.65 -38.09
C PRO A 6 -21.44 -41.80 -36.88
N ILE A 7 -20.58 -41.79 -35.87
CA ILE A 7 -20.61 -40.85 -34.73
C ILE A 7 -19.89 -39.58 -35.19
N PHE A 8 -20.60 -38.45 -35.21
CA PHE A 8 -20.00 -37.14 -35.46
C PHE A 8 -19.54 -36.57 -34.12
N SER A 9 -18.23 -36.50 -33.91
CA SER A 9 -17.61 -35.85 -32.75
C SER A 9 -17.79 -34.34 -32.82
N ILE A 10 -18.42 -33.78 -31.79
CA ILE A 10 -18.30 -32.37 -31.39
C ILE A 10 -16.94 -32.22 -30.70
N PHE A 11 -16.01 -31.49 -31.31
CA PHE A 11 -14.73 -31.14 -30.69
C PHE A 11 -14.16 -29.84 -31.29
N ILE A 12 -14.83 -28.70 -31.11
CA ILE A 12 -14.24 -27.36 -31.36
C ILE A 12 -14.83 -26.37 -30.36
N LEU A 13 -14.22 -26.23 -29.17
CA LEU A 13 -14.42 -25.05 -28.30
C LEU A 13 -13.34 -24.90 -27.19
N ILE A 14 -12.09 -25.32 -27.45
CA ILE A 14 -10.98 -25.18 -26.47
C ILE A 14 -9.83 -24.26 -26.97
N ALA A 15 -9.83 -23.85 -28.25
CA ALA A 15 -8.70 -23.14 -28.85
C ALA A 15 -8.70 -21.60 -28.67
N THR A 16 -9.78 -20.98 -28.18
CA THR A 16 -9.91 -19.50 -28.17
C THR A 16 -9.45 -18.82 -26.88
N ALA A 17 -9.42 -19.53 -25.74
CA ALA A 17 -9.04 -18.92 -24.45
C ALA A 17 -7.53 -18.74 -24.28
N LEU A 18 -6.72 -19.63 -24.87
CA LEU A 18 -5.26 -19.58 -24.83
C LEU A 18 -4.68 -18.38 -25.62
N SER A 19 -5.39 -17.89 -26.65
CA SER A 19 -4.91 -16.76 -27.46
C SER A 19 -5.08 -15.41 -26.76
N ALA A 20 -6.13 -15.23 -25.96
CA ALA A 20 -6.41 -13.95 -25.29
C ALA A 20 -5.39 -13.66 -24.16
N SER A 21 -5.06 -14.67 -23.36
CA SER A 21 -4.05 -14.54 -22.28
C SER A 21 -2.66 -14.21 -22.84
N ALA A 22 -2.22 -14.93 -23.89
CA ALA A 22 -0.94 -14.66 -24.54
C ALA A 22 -0.90 -13.28 -25.23
N GLN A 23 -2.02 -12.82 -25.80
CA GLN A 23 -2.12 -11.47 -26.36
C GLN A 23 -2.06 -10.39 -25.27
N GLN A 24 -2.66 -10.63 -24.10
CA GLN A 24 -2.60 -9.73 -22.96
C GLN A 24 -1.18 -9.62 -22.38
N GLU A 25 -0.51 -10.75 -22.20
CA GLU A 25 0.88 -10.79 -21.74
C GLU A 25 1.80 -10.02 -22.70
N LEU A 26 1.63 -10.22 -24.01
CA LEU A 26 2.36 -9.48 -25.04
C LEU A 26 2.07 -7.97 -24.98
N ALA A 27 0.82 -7.56 -24.73
CA ALA A 27 0.44 -6.17 -24.58
C ALA A 27 1.08 -5.52 -23.34
N GLN A 28 1.10 -6.23 -22.21
CA GLN A 28 1.77 -5.78 -20.98
C GLN A 28 3.29 -5.67 -21.16
N GLN A 29 3.92 -6.65 -21.81
CA GLN A 29 5.36 -6.59 -22.13
C GLN A 29 5.68 -5.38 -23.03
N ALA A 30 4.85 -5.10 -24.03
CA ALA A 30 5.02 -3.92 -24.88
C ALA A 30 4.84 -2.62 -24.07
N TYR A 31 3.84 -2.55 -23.19
CA TYR A 31 3.63 -1.38 -22.34
C TYR A 31 4.80 -1.12 -21.38
N LEU A 32 5.36 -2.15 -20.75
CA LEU A 32 6.55 -1.98 -19.89
C LEU A 32 7.72 -1.35 -20.64
N ILE A 33 7.91 -1.66 -21.93
CA ILE A 33 8.94 -1.02 -22.75
C ILE A 33 8.59 0.45 -22.99
N LEU A 34 7.33 0.74 -23.36
CA LEU A 34 6.86 2.12 -23.58
C LEU A 34 6.97 2.96 -22.31
N GLU A 35 6.61 2.41 -21.16
CA GLU A 35 6.72 3.04 -19.84
C GLU A 35 8.17 3.43 -19.53
N ASN A 36 9.09 2.47 -19.66
CA ASN A 36 10.49 2.67 -19.31
C ASN A 36 11.28 3.50 -20.33
N ARG A 37 10.86 3.57 -21.60
CA ARG A 37 11.65 4.18 -22.69
C ARG A 37 11.00 5.37 -23.37
N CYS A 38 9.70 5.57 -23.19
CA CYS A 38 8.93 6.54 -23.99
C CYS A 38 8.10 7.50 -23.12
N LEU A 39 7.46 7.03 -22.04
CA LEU A 39 6.47 7.83 -21.30
C LEU A 39 7.06 9.06 -20.60
N THR A 40 8.35 9.08 -20.28
CA THR A 40 9.00 10.30 -19.75
C THR A 40 8.85 11.51 -20.68
N CYS A 41 8.85 11.29 -22.00
CA CYS A 41 8.71 12.35 -23.00
C CYS A 41 7.30 12.38 -23.62
N HIS A 42 6.69 11.20 -23.84
CA HIS A 42 5.44 11.05 -24.58
C HIS A 42 4.25 10.60 -23.70
N GLY A 43 4.41 10.49 -22.39
CA GLY A 43 3.29 10.21 -21.49
C GLY A 43 2.38 11.44 -21.29
N PRO A 44 1.27 11.31 -20.55
CA PRO A 44 0.30 12.39 -20.33
C PRO A 44 0.90 13.68 -19.78
N ASN A 45 2.00 13.57 -19.01
CA ASN A 45 2.74 14.69 -18.41
C ASN A 45 4.15 14.86 -19.01
N GLY A 46 4.41 14.27 -20.18
CA GLY A 46 5.73 14.28 -20.82
C GLY A 46 6.07 15.60 -21.52
N ALA A 47 7.35 15.81 -21.79
CA ALA A 47 7.84 17.04 -22.44
C ALA A 47 7.44 17.21 -23.92
N PHE A 48 6.88 16.19 -24.58
CA PHE A 48 6.58 16.17 -26.02
C PHE A 48 5.14 15.72 -26.34
N THR A 49 4.18 16.11 -25.50
CA THR A 49 2.76 15.77 -25.65
C THR A 49 2.09 16.38 -26.88
N GLU A 50 2.64 17.47 -27.43
CA GLU A 50 2.12 18.14 -28.63
C GLU A 50 2.25 17.32 -29.94
N ASN A 51 3.15 16.32 -29.97
CA ASN A 51 3.38 15.49 -31.16
C ASN A 51 2.77 14.10 -31.07
N LEU A 52 2.92 13.44 -29.91
CA LEU A 52 2.38 12.13 -29.64
C LEU A 52 2.22 11.97 -28.13
N VAL A 53 1.01 11.61 -27.70
CA VAL A 53 0.73 11.17 -26.33
C VAL A 53 0.48 9.66 -26.36
N ILE A 54 1.17 8.94 -25.49
CA ILE A 54 1.00 7.51 -25.25
C ILE A 54 0.21 7.36 -23.96
N ASP A 55 -1.11 7.27 -24.08
CA ASP A 55 -2.04 7.09 -22.95
C ASP A 55 -2.75 5.72 -23.01
N SER A 56 -2.93 5.18 -24.21
CA SER A 56 -3.65 3.95 -24.48
C SER A 56 -3.24 3.34 -25.83
N ALA A 57 -3.42 2.03 -25.97
CA ALA A 57 -3.18 1.36 -27.26
C ALA A 57 -4.10 1.91 -28.34
N THR A 58 -5.37 2.16 -27.97
CA THR A 58 -6.38 2.75 -28.83
C THR A 58 -5.99 4.15 -29.28
N GLY A 59 -5.50 5.01 -28.37
CA GLY A 59 -5.03 6.36 -28.73
C GLY A 59 -3.87 6.35 -29.73
N LEU A 60 -2.95 5.39 -29.62
CA LEU A 60 -1.88 5.20 -30.61
C LEU A 60 -2.39 4.78 -32.00
N VAL A 61 -3.48 4.02 -32.04
CA VAL A 61 -4.14 3.62 -33.30
C VAL A 61 -4.92 4.80 -33.88
N ASP A 62 -5.69 5.52 -33.06
CA ASP A 62 -6.54 6.63 -33.47
C ASP A 62 -5.72 7.83 -34.01
N THR A 63 -4.56 8.08 -33.42
CA THR A 63 -3.60 9.10 -33.91
C THR A 63 -2.86 8.66 -35.18
N GLY A 64 -2.98 7.40 -35.61
CA GLY A 64 -2.26 6.82 -36.73
C GLY A 64 -0.77 6.57 -36.45
N ALA A 65 -0.33 6.70 -35.20
CA ALA A 65 1.03 6.33 -34.80
C ALA A 65 1.29 4.82 -34.97
N ILE A 66 0.23 4.02 -34.80
CA ILE A 66 0.21 2.58 -35.06
C ILE A 66 -0.83 2.25 -36.12
N VAL A 67 -0.42 1.38 -37.05
CA VAL A 67 -1.31 0.70 -37.99
C VAL A 67 -1.43 -0.76 -37.54
N PRO A 68 -2.56 -1.18 -36.96
CA PRO A 68 -2.76 -2.55 -36.48
C PRO A 68 -2.41 -3.60 -37.53
N GLY A 69 -1.64 -4.61 -37.12
CA GLY A 69 -1.18 -5.69 -37.99
C GLY A 69 0.00 -5.33 -38.90
N GLN A 70 0.44 -4.07 -38.93
CA GLN A 70 1.45 -3.59 -39.88
C GLN A 70 2.59 -2.83 -39.17
N PRO A 71 3.53 -3.53 -38.50
CA PRO A 71 4.63 -2.90 -37.78
C PRO A 71 5.45 -1.94 -38.66
N ARG A 72 5.83 -2.37 -39.87
CA ARG A 72 6.65 -1.54 -40.77
C ARG A 72 5.92 -0.33 -41.38
N ASN A 73 4.59 -0.30 -41.30
CA ASN A 73 3.79 0.86 -41.73
C ASN A 73 3.33 1.74 -40.56
N SER A 74 3.71 1.37 -39.32
CA SER A 74 3.40 2.13 -38.12
C SER A 74 4.49 3.17 -37.86
N ASN A 75 4.11 4.46 -37.80
CA ASN A 75 5.08 5.54 -37.58
C ASN A 75 5.93 5.30 -36.34
N LEU A 76 5.29 4.89 -35.24
CA LEU A 76 5.93 4.56 -33.97
C LEU A 76 7.09 3.58 -34.18
N TYR A 77 6.85 2.46 -34.85
CA TYR A 77 7.88 1.44 -35.06
C TYR A 77 8.97 1.90 -36.02
N THR A 78 8.62 2.63 -37.09
CA THR A 78 9.61 3.16 -38.04
C THR A 78 10.58 4.14 -37.40
N ARG A 79 10.14 4.89 -36.38
CA ARG A 79 11.00 5.78 -35.59
C ARG A 79 11.98 5.01 -34.70
N LEU A 80 11.66 3.79 -34.29
CA LEU A 80 12.55 2.95 -33.48
C LEU A 80 13.68 2.33 -34.32
N ILE A 81 13.38 1.95 -35.58
CA ILE A 81 14.31 1.19 -36.43
C ILE A 81 15.09 2.05 -37.45
N THR A 82 14.84 3.35 -37.53
CA THR A 82 15.53 4.21 -38.49
C THR A 82 17.01 4.39 -38.14
N THR A 83 17.86 4.46 -39.17
CA THR A 83 19.31 4.72 -39.01
C THR A 83 19.64 6.21 -38.93
N ASP A 84 18.68 7.08 -39.23
CA ASP A 84 18.82 8.54 -39.08
C ASP A 84 18.73 8.92 -37.60
N THR A 85 19.87 9.16 -36.96
CA THR A 85 19.96 9.45 -35.52
C THR A 85 19.24 10.73 -35.12
N ALA A 86 19.02 11.67 -36.04
CA ALA A 86 18.25 12.88 -35.77
C ALA A 86 16.73 12.61 -35.71
N LYS A 87 16.29 11.45 -36.19
CA LYS A 87 14.88 11.05 -36.26
C LYS A 87 14.54 9.81 -35.45
N ARG A 88 15.56 9.08 -34.97
CA ARG A 88 15.42 7.84 -34.23
C ARG A 88 14.95 8.11 -32.80
N MET A 89 14.00 7.30 -32.35
CA MET A 89 13.55 7.29 -30.96
C MET A 89 14.13 6.08 -30.21
N PRO A 90 14.48 6.23 -28.92
CA PRO A 90 14.38 7.46 -28.14
C PRO A 90 15.50 8.47 -28.50
N LEU A 91 15.14 9.76 -28.60
CA LEU A 91 16.04 10.81 -29.12
C LEU A 91 17.19 11.08 -28.15
N GLY A 92 18.42 11.10 -28.67
CA GLY A 92 19.63 11.32 -27.85
C GLY A 92 19.97 10.17 -26.89
N GLN A 93 19.26 9.04 -26.97
CA GLN A 93 19.47 7.85 -26.15
C GLN A 93 19.96 6.66 -26.99
N PRO A 94 20.51 5.61 -26.35
CA PRO A 94 20.78 4.35 -27.01
C PRO A 94 19.53 3.76 -27.69
N PRO A 95 19.67 3.02 -28.81
CA PRO A 95 18.54 2.32 -29.40
C PRO A 95 17.99 1.26 -28.45
N LEU A 96 16.74 0.86 -28.66
CA LEU A 96 16.21 -0.36 -28.07
C LEU A 96 17.02 -1.57 -28.55
N ASP A 97 17.16 -2.57 -27.70
CA ASP A 97 17.71 -3.86 -28.09
C ASP A 97 16.75 -4.64 -28.99
N ASP A 98 17.28 -5.67 -29.65
CA ASP A 98 16.54 -6.48 -30.61
C ASP A 98 15.32 -7.16 -29.98
N THR A 99 15.40 -7.54 -28.70
CA THR A 99 14.29 -8.18 -27.98
C THR A 99 13.13 -7.21 -27.79
N ALA A 100 13.41 -6.00 -27.31
CA ALA A 100 12.41 -4.96 -27.12
C ALA A 100 11.78 -4.53 -28.46
N LEU A 101 12.58 -4.39 -29.52
CA LEU A 101 12.08 -4.14 -30.88
C LEU A 101 11.15 -5.27 -31.34
N GLN A 102 11.53 -6.53 -31.11
CA GLN A 102 10.71 -7.68 -31.48
C GLN A 102 9.38 -7.73 -30.71
N ILE A 103 9.37 -7.43 -29.41
CA ILE A 103 8.15 -7.37 -28.59
C ILE A 103 7.19 -6.30 -29.14
N ILE A 104 7.68 -5.08 -29.38
CA ILE A 104 6.85 -4.01 -29.95
C ILE A 104 6.35 -4.40 -31.36
N SER A 105 7.19 -5.00 -32.19
CA SER A 105 6.80 -5.48 -33.52
C SER A 105 5.70 -6.54 -33.44
N ASN A 106 5.83 -7.51 -32.54
CA ASN A 106 4.86 -8.58 -32.35
C ASN A 106 3.54 -8.05 -31.81
N TRP A 107 3.60 -7.12 -30.87
CA TRP A 107 2.41 -6.48 -30.31
C TRP A 107 1.64 -5.69 -31.38
N ILE A 108 2.31 -4.90 -32.23
CA ILE A 108 1.66 -4.23 -33.37
C ILE A 108 1.10 -5.25 -34.36
N ALA A 109 1.85 -6.32 -34.66
CA ALA A 109 1.41 -7.37 -35.57
C ALA A 109 0.17 -8.12 -35.05
N ALA A 110 0.03 -8.25 -33.73
CA ALA A 110 -1.14 -8.82 -33.06
C ALA A 110 -2.35 -7.87 -33.05
N GLY A 111 -2.25 -6.70 -33.67
CA GLY A 111 -3.32 -5.71 -33.75
C GLY A 111 -3.25 -4.63 -32.67
N ALA A 112 -2.10 -4.50 -31.98
CA ALA A 112 -1.91 -3.60 -30.84
C ALA A 112 -3.02 -3.77 -29.78
N PRO A 113 -3.22 -5.00 -29.24
CA PRO A 113 -4.21 -5.24 -28.19
C PRO A 113 -3.95 -4.31 -26.98
N ASN A 114 -5.02 -3.91 -26.31
CA ASN A 114 -4.93 -2.99 -25.19
C ASN A 114 -4.09 -3.63 -24.06
N TRP A 115 -3.12 -2.87 -23.56
CA TRP A 115 -2.28 -3.29 -22.43
C TRP A 115 -2.98 -3.10 -21.07
N GLN A 116 -4.07 -2.32 -21.05
CA GLN A 116 -4.97 -2.30 -19.91
C GLN A 116 -5.72 -3.63 -19.86
N THR A 117 -5.62 -4.32 -18.73
CA THR A 117 -6.39 -5.54 -18.52
C THR A 117 -7.87 -5.15 -18.44
N GLN A 118 -8.66 -5.58 -19.42
CA GLN A 118 -10.12 -5.46 -19.32
C GLN A 118 -10.58 -6.59 -18.39
N HIS A 119 -10.72 -6.28 -17.10
CA HIS A 119 -11.32 -7.23 -16.18
C HIS A 119 -12.84 -7.17 -16.39
N ASP A 120 -13.45 -8.30 -16.76
CA ASP A 120 -14.91 -8.49 -16.73
C ASP A 120 -15.36 -8.50 -15.26
N VAL A 121 -15.36 -7.33 -14.62
CA VAL A 121 -15.93 -7.12 -13.29
C VAL A 121 -17.35 -6.61 -13.45
N THR A 122 -18.27 -7.20 -12.68
CA THR A 122 -19.62 -6.65 -12.56
C THR A 122 -19.52 -5.37 -11.76
N PHE A 123 -19.49 -4.22 -12.45
CA PHE A 123 -19.32 -2.92 -11.82
C PHE A 123 -20.27 -2.74 -10.63
N ILE A 124 -19.72 -2.43 -9.46
CA ILE A 124 -20.48 -2.17 -8.25
C ILE A 124 -20.73 -0.65 -8.17
N PRO A 125 -21.96 -0.17 -8.43
CA PRO A 125 -22.25 1.25 -8.33
C PRO A 125 -22.23 1.69 -6.85
N THR A 126 -21.94 2.97 -6.63
CA THR A 126 -21.97 3.59 -5.29
C THR A 126 -23.29 3.34 -4.57
N ASP A 127 -24.40 3.32 -5.29
CA ASP A 127 -25.72 3.00 -4.74
C ASP A 127 -25.76 1.59 -4.11
N ALA A 128 -25.21 0.58 -4.79
CA ALA A 128 -25.15 -0.79 -4.30
C ALA A 128 -24.23 -0.91 -3.08
N MET A 129 -23.07 -0.24 -3.12
CA MET A 129 -22.12 -0.20 -1.99
C MET A 129 -22.77 0.39 -0.73
N LEU A 130 -23.41 1.57 -0.84
CA LEU A 130 -24.10 2.19 0.29
C LEU A 130 -25.29 1.34 0.77
N THR A 131 -26.01 0.69 -0.15
CA THR A 131 -27.10 -0.22 0.20
C THR A 131 -26.60 -1.42 1.02
N ALA A 132 -25.49 -2.04 0.62
CA ALA A 132 -24.89 -3.14 1.36
C ALA A 132 -24.51 -2.74 2.79
N MET A 133 -23.85 -1.58 2.96
CA MET A 133 -23.51 -1.03 4.28
C MET A 133 -24.75 -0.75 5.13
N GLN A 134 -25.81 -0.18 4.54
CA GLN A 134 -27.08 0.08 5.24
C GLN A 134 -27.80 -1.19 5.67
N GLN A 135 -27.83 -2.20 4.80
CA GLN A 135 -28.43 -3.49 5.14
C GLN A 135 -27.64 -4.16 6.26
N HIS A 136 -26.32 -4.18 6.16
CA HIS A 136 -25.46 -4.75 7.19
C HIS A 136 -25.63 -4.05 8.55
N ILE A 137 -25.57 -2.71 8.61
CA ILE A 137 -25.68 -2.00 9.90
C ILE A 137 -27.03 -2.22 10.58
N GLN A 138 -28.10 -2.44 9.82
CA GLN A 138 -29.44 -2.76 10.34
C GLN A 138 -29.50 -4.17 10.98
N THR A 139 -28.59 -5.07 10.63
CA THR A 139 -28.46 -6.38 11.29
C THR A 139 -27.78 -6.31 12.66
N LEU A 140 -27.03 -5.23 12.93
CA LEU A 140 -26.32 -5.06 14.18
C LEU A 140 -27.27 -4.60 15.29
N ASN A 141 -26.91 -4.89 16.55
CA ASN A 141 -27.62 -4.34 17.70
C ASN A 141 -27.52 -2.81 17.68
N ILE A 142 -28.60 -2.11 18.04
CA ILE A 142 -28.63 -0.63 18.09
C ILE A 142 -27.51 -0.04 18.97
N PHE A 143 -27.04 -0.75 19.99
CA PHE A 143 -25.92 -0.31 20.83
C PHE A 143 -24.55 -0.48 20.17
N ASP A 144 -24.44 -1.29 19.11
CA ASP A 144 -23.20 -1.55 18.38
C ASP A 144 -23.07 -0.64 17.15
N GLN A 145 -24.21 -0.20 16.60
CA GLN A 145 -24.27 0.64 15.40
C GLN A 145 -23.38 1.89 15.43
N PRO A 146 -23.26 2.65 16.55
CA PRO A 146 -22.36 3.80 16.61
C PRO A 146 -20.86 3.45 16.47
N PHE A 147 -20.47 2.21 16.75
CA PHE A 147 -19.09 1.74 16.72
C PHE A 147 -18.72 1.02 15.42
N ALA A 148 -19.71 0.78 14.54
CA ALA A 148 -19.48 0.21 13.23
C ALA A 148 -18.64 1.15 12.38
N ARG A 149 -17.63 0.65 11.67
CA ARG A 149 -16.90 1.35 10.60
C ARG A 149 -16.64 0.40 9.44
N TYR A 150 -16.48 0.97 8.24
CA TYR A 150 -16.24 0.18 7.05
C TYR A 150 -14.94 0.56 6.35
N PHE A 151 -14.30 -0.42 5.75
CA PHE A 151 -13.26 -0.23 4.75
C PHE A 151 -13.75 -0.76 3.40
N THR A 152 -13.37 -0.12 2.31
CA THR A 152 -13.76 -0.58 0.97
C THR A 152 -12.58 -0.65 0.01
N MET A 153 -12.60 -1.69 -0.82
CA MET A 153 -11.76 -1.86 -2.01
C MET A 153 -12.62 -1.93 -3.28
N THR A 154 -13.88 -1.48 -3.21
CA THR A 154 -14.82 -1.50 -4.34
C THR A 154 -14.27 -0.70 -5.53
N HIS A 155 -13.51 0.38 -5.31
CA HIS A 155 -12.85 1.12 -6.38
C HIS A 155 -11.76 0.30 -7.07
N LEU A 156 -10.95 -0.44 -6.31
CA LEU A 156 -9.93 -1.35 -6.87
C LEU A 156 -10.58 -2.49 -7.64
N TYR A 157 -11.63 -3.09 -7.08
CA TYR A 157 -12.42 -4.11 -7.77
C TYR A 157 -12.97 -3.58 -9.10
N ASN A 158 -13.62 -2.41 -9.10
CA ASN A 158 -14.16 -1.78 -10.30
C ASN A 158 -13.08 -1.36 -11.31
N ALA A 159 -11.86 -1.06 -10.84
CA ALA A 159 -10.71 -0.79 -11.70
C ALA A 159 -10.10 -2.06 -12.31
N GLY A 160 -10.59 -3.25 -11.92
CA GLY A 160 -10.07 -4.52 -12.39
C GLY A 160 -8.86 -5.02 -11.61
N GLU A 161 -8.67 -4.64 -10.35
CA GLU A 161 -7.58 -5.19 -9.56
C GLU A 161 -7.67 -6.72 -9.45
N THR A 162 -6.53 -7.40 -9.55
CA THR A 162 -6.48 -8.87 -9.56
C THR A 162 -6.99 -9.47 -8.25
N VAL A 163 -7.48 -10.73 -8.29
CA VAL A 163 -7.93 -11.42 -7.07
C VAL A 163 -6.77 -11.56 -6.08
N GLU A 164 -5.58 -11.85 -6.58
CA GLU A 164 -4.35 -11.99 -5.80
C GLU A 164 -4.00 -10.68 -5.10
N ALA A 165 -4.05 -9.55 -5.81
CA ALA A 165 -3.78 -8.23 -5.24
C ALA A 165 -4.84 -7.83 -4.21
N ARG A 166 -6.13 -8.06 -4.48
CA ARG A 166 -7.20 -7.80 -3.50
C ARG A 166 -7.06 -8.64 -2.23
N ASN A 167 -6.68 -9.91 -2.35
CA ASN A 167 -6.36 -10.75 -1.20
C ASN A 167 -5.15 -10.22 -0.41
N ALA A 168 -4.13 -9.70 -1.10
CA ALA A 168 -3.00 -9.03 -0.44
C ALA A 168 -3.46 -7.79 0.34
N TYR A 169 -4.35 -6.96 -0.23
CA TYR A 169 -4.95 -5.82 0.46
C TYR A 169 -5.77 -6.24 1.69
N GLN A 170 -6.55 -7.32 1.61
CA GLN A 170 -7.32 -7.86 2.73
C GLN A 170 -6.42 -8.33 3.88
N ILE A 171 -5.34 -9.07 3.58
CA ILE A 171 -4.35 -9.50 4.57
C ILE A 171 -3.64 -8.29 5.19
N ALA A 172 -3.25 -7.32 4.36
CA ALA A 172 -2.60 -6.10 4.81
C ALA A 172 -3.53 -5.28 5.71
N LEU A 173 -4.81 -5.15 5.36
CA LEU A 173 -5.82 -4.46 6.16
C LEU A 173 -5.95 -5.13 7.53
N ALA A 174 -6.16 -6.44 7.57
CA ALA A 174 -6.28 -7.20 8.81
C ALA A 174 -5.03 -7.03 9.69
N LYS A 175 -3.83 -7.07 9.09
CA LYS A 175 -2.59 -6.84 9.83
C LYS A 175 -2.50 -5.41 10.37
N LEU A 176 -2.80 -4.40 9.55
CA LEU A 176 -2.59 -3.01 9.93
C LEU A 176 -3.59 -2.54 11.00
N VAL A 177 -4.88 -2.86 10.90
CA VAL A 177 -5.87 -2.46 11.93
C VAL A 177 -5.50 -3.04 13.30
N ASN A 178 -4.99 -4.27 13.35
CA ASN A 178 -4.52 -4.88 14.59
C ASN A 178 -3.16 -4.33 15.05
N SER A 179 -2.28 -3.94 14.11
CA SER A 179 -0.99 -3.31 14.45
C SER A 179 -1.14 -1.85 14.93
N LEU A 180 -2.32 -1.27 14.72
CA LEU A 180 -2.73 0.06 15.16
C LEU A 180 -3.68 0.00 16.37
N SER A 181 -3.72 -1.12 17.09
CA SER A 181 -4.68 -1.40 18.15
C SER A 181 -4.01 -1.56 19.52
N TRP A 182 -4.66 -1.03 20.56
CA TRP A 182 -4.35 -1.33 21.96
C TRP A 182 -5.26 -2.42 22.55
N GLY A 183 -6.13 -3.01 21.74
CA GLY A 183 -6.93 -4.18 22.11
C GLY A 183 -6.05 -5.40 22.42
N PHE A 184 -6.55 -6.29 23.28
CA PHE A 184 -5.84 -7.51 23.67
C PHE A 184 -5.98 -8.65 22.68
N ASP A 185 -7.09 -8.70 21.96
CA ASP A 185 -7.39 -9.77 21.02
C ASP A 185 -7.18 -9.30 19.58
N ILE A 186 -6.87 -10.24 18.70
CA ILE A 186 -6.78 -10.00 17.26
C ILE A 186 -8.18 -10.14 16.66
N HIS A 187 -8.64 -9.09 15.98
CA HIS A 187 -9.92 -9.07 15.28
C HIS A 187 -9.71 -8.81 13.80
N ASN A 188 -10.17 -9.71 12.94
CA ASN A 188 -10.09 -9.50 11.50
C ASN A 188 -11.32 -8.72 11.02
N PRO A 189 -11.14 -7.76 10.08
CA PRO A 189 -12.26 -7.16 9.37
C PRO A 189 -13.13 -8.22 8.67
N ILE A 190 -14.45 -8.05 8.73
CA ILE A 190 -15.42 -9.04 8.25
C ILE A 190 -15.98 -8.57 6.90
N PRO A 191 -15.87 -9.34 5.81
CA PRO A 191 -16.51 -8.96 4.54
C PRO A 191 -18.04 -8.98 4.70
N ILE A 192 -18.71 -7.99 4.10
CA ILE A 192 -20.19 -7.86 4.16
C ILE A 192 -20.89 -8.06 2.80
N ASP A 193 -20.11 -8.32 1.76
CA ASP A 193 -20.57 -8.55 0.39
C ASP A 193 -19.87 -9.78 -0.22
N ASP A 194 -20.56 -10.47 -1.14
CA ASP A 194 -20.06 -11.71 -1.78
C ASP A 194 -18.77 -11.49 -2.58
N ALA A 195 -18.52 -10.27 -3.06
CA ALA A 195 -17.31 -9.92 -3.80
C ALA A 195 -16.11 -9.62 -2.89
N GLU A 196 -16.33 -9.64 -1.56
CA GLU A 196 -15.36 -9.28 -0.52
C GLU A 196 -14.70 -7.92 -0.80
N THR A 197 -15.52 -6.91 -1.09
CA THR A 197 -15.05 -5.55 -1.39
C THR A 197 -15.32 -4.55 -0.28
N ILE A 198 -16.16 -4.89 0.69
CA ILE A 198 -16.53 -4.03 1.82
C ILE A 198 -16.33 -4.80 3.12
N PHE A 199 -15.55 -4.24 4.03
CA PHE A 199 -15.14 -4.87 5.28
C PHE A 199 -15.64 -4.08 6.48
N TYR A 200 -16.35 -4.75 7.36
CA TYR A 200 -16.84 -4.21 8.63
C TYR A 200 -15.81 -4.40 9.76
N ILE A 201 -15.69 -3.38 10.59
CA ILE A 201 -15.05 -3.45 11.90
C ILE A 201 -15.92 -2.82 12.98
N ASP A 202 -15.73 -3.25 14.22
CA ASP A 202 -16.23 -2.59 15.43
C ASP A 202 -15.05 -1.89 16.12
N LEU A 203 -15.14 -0.58 16.33
CA LEU A 203 -14.05 0.21 16.91
C LEU A 203 -13.60 -0.27 18.29
N ARG A 204 -14.51 -0.84 19.09
CA ARG A 204 -14.24 -1.29 20.46
C ARG A 204 -13.27 -2.47 20.50
N ASN A 205 -13.28 -3.30 19.46
CA ASN A 205 -12.35 -4.42 19.32
C ASN A 205 -10.88 -3.97 19.23
N TYR A 206 -10.65 -2.70 18.92
CA TYR A 206 -9.31 -2.13 18.74
C TYR A 206 -8.95 -1.08 19.79
N GLU A 207 -9.83 -0.82 20.77
CA GLU A 207 -9.77 0.32 21.69
C GLU A 207 -9.80 1.68 20.96
N TRP A 208 -10.30 1.72 19.72
CA TRP A 208 -10.31 2.92 18.89
C TRP A 208 -11.41 3.90 19.27
N ASP A 209 -12.47 3.43 19.94
CA ASP A 209 -13.54 4.25 20.51
C ASP A 209 -13.04 5.07 21.70
N ASN A 210 -12.27 4.45 22.59
CA ASN A 210 -11.69 5.10 23.77
C ASN A 210 -10.48 6.00 23.42
N ARG A 211 -9.84 5.75 22.27
CA ARG A 211 -8.66 6.48 21.79
C ARG A 211 -8.95 7.40 20.60
N ASP A 212 -10.23 7.61 20.26
CA ASP A 212 -10.64 8.53 19.20
C ASP A 212 -9.91 8.32 17.85
N ALA A 213 -9.50 7.08 17.57
CA ALA A 213 -8.60 6.78 16.46
C ALA A 213 -9.27 7.01 15.11
N TRP A 214 -10.57 6.71 15.01
CA TRP A 214 -11.32 6.94 13.77
C TRP A 214 -11.42 8.42 13.41
N THR A 215 -11.55 9.30 14.40
CA THR A 215 -11.57 10.75 14.18
C THR A 215 -10.23 11.23 13.62
N GLN A 216 -9.10 10.66 14.06
CA GLN A 216 -7.78 10.95 13.48
C GLN A 216 -7.72 10.56 12.00
N ILE A 217 -8.33 9.44 11.62
CA ILE A 217 -8.43 8.99 10.23
C ILE A 217 -9.34 9.93 9.43
N GLU A 218 -10.52 10.25 9.95
CA GLU A 218 -11.51 11.14 9.33
C GLU A 218 -10.91 12.52 8.99
N ASN A 219 -10.15 13.09 9.93
CA ASN A 219 -9.57 14.43 9.80
C ASN A 219 -8.59 14.59 8.62
N VAL A 220 -7.95 13.49 8.18
CA VAL A 220 -6.95 13.52 7.11
C VAL A 220 -7.39 12.77 5.85
N TYR A 221 -8.60 12.19 5.85
CA TYR A 221 -9.11 11.41 4.73
C TYR A 221 -9.55 12.32 3.57
N PRO A 222 -8.87 12.29 2.40
CA PRO A 222 -9.12 13.25 1.33
C PRO A 222 -10.31 12.87 0.43
N TYR A 223 -10.83 11.64 0.55
CA TYR A 223 -11.86 11.09 -0.32
C TYR A 223 -13.25 11.08 0.34
N ALA A 224 -13.51 11.99 1.28
CA ALA A 224 -14.84 12.18 1.83
C ALA A 224 -15.81 12.60 0.70
N ILE A 225 -16.90 11.85 0.55
CA ILE A 225 -17.88 12.07 -0.52
C ILE A 225 -19.04 12.92 0.01
N ALA A 226 -19.51 13.85 -0.81
CA ALA A 226 -20.77 14.54 -0.61
C ALA A 226 -21.66 14.34 -1.84
N PHE A 227 -22.96 14.18 -1.62
CA PHE A 227 -23.95 14.05 -2.68
C PHE A 227 -24.88 15.26 -2.66
N ASP A 228 -25.25 15.76 -3.82
CA ASP A 228 -26.16 16.88 -3.93
C ASP A 228 -27.60 16.45 -3.55
N GLU A 229 -28.23 17.21 -2.64
CA GLU A 229 -29.54 16.88 -2.09
C GLU A 229 -30.65 16.85 -3.15
N GLN A 230 -30.51 17.62 -4.24
CA GLN A 230 -31.56 17.76 -5.25
C GLN A 230 -31.41 16.74 -6.37
N THR A 231 -30.19 16.54 -6.86
CA THR A 231 -29.88 15.71 -8.02
C THR A 231 -29.50 14.27 -7.64
N GLN A 232 -29.06 14.04 -6.40
CA GLN A 232 -28.61 12.74 -5.89
C GLN A 232 -29.29 12.36 -4.56
N ALA A 233 -30.54 12.77 -4.37
CA ALA A 233 -31.30 12.62 -3.12
C ALA A 233 -31.25 11.20 -2.50
N GLY A 234 -31.30 10.15 -3.33
CA GLY A 234 -31.20 8.75 -2.86
C GLY A 234 -29.84 8.44 -2.22
N LEU A 235 -28.74 8.78 -2.88
CA LEU A 235 -27.38 8.58 -2.36
C LEU A 235 -27.12 9.48 -1.14
N HIS A 236 -27.56 10.73 -1.19
CA HIS A 236 -27.48 11.66 -0.07
C HIS A 236 -28.16 11.11 1.18
N THR A 237 -29.40 10.61 1.04
CA THR A 237 -30.14 9.99 2.14
C THR A 237 -29.39 8.77 2.67
N LYS A 238 -28.88 7.91 1.79
CA LYS A 238 -28.16 6.70 2.20
C LYS A 238 -26.92 7.02 3.03
N LEU A 239 -26.09 7.95 2.55
CA LEU A 239 -24.89 8.40 3.24
C LEU A 239 -25.23 9.07 4.58
N THR A 240 -26.20 9.99 4.60
CA THR A 240 -26.61 10.70 5.81
C THR A 240 -27.13 9.75 6.88
N THR A 241 -27.91 8.73 6.50
CA THR A 241 -28.35 7.69 7.44
C THR A 241 -27.16 6.92 8.03
N LEU A 242 -26.17 6.53 7.22
CA LEU A 242 -24.96 5.87 7.74
C LEU A 242 -24.22 6.78 8.72
N GLN A 243 -23.99 8.05 8.35
CA GLN A 243 -23.32 9.04 9.19
C GLN A 243 -24.02 9.24 10.54
N GLN A 244 -25.35 9.36 10.54
CA GLN A 244 -26.16 9.52 11.74
C GLN A 244 -26.13 8.27 12.62
N THR A 245 -26.33 7.09 12.03
CA THR A 245 -26.34 5.81 12.75
C THR A 245 -24.99 5.48 13.37
N MET A 246 -23.89 5.82 12.68
CA MET A 246 -22.51 5.53 13.10
C MET A 246 -21.86 6.69 13.87
N ASN A 247 -22.58 7.82 14.01
CA ASN A 247 -22.09 9.06 14.63
C ASN A 247 -20.70 9.49 14.10
N THR A 248 -20.56 9.66 12.78
CA THR A 248 -19.30 9.97 12.10
C THR A 248 -19.56 10.71 10.79
N ALA A 249 -18.65 11.57 10.35
CA ALA A 249 -18.78 12.20 9.02
C ALA A 249 -18.29 11.26 7.90
N VAL A 250 -17.31 10.40 8.18
CA VAL A 250 -16.74 9.44 7.22
C VAL A 250 -17.04 8.01 7.68
N PRO A 251 -18.14 7.39 7.20
CA PRO A 251 -18.52 6.04 7.61
C PRO A 251 -17.63 4.93 7.01
N PHE A 252 -16.95 5.22 5.89
CA PHE A 252 -16.08 4.26 5.23
C PHE A 252 -14.83 4.90 4.63
N VAL A 253 -13.76 4.10 4.56
CA VAL A 253 -12.43 4.53 4.08
C VAL A 253 -11.89 3.54 3.04
N HIS A 254 -11.16 4.03 2.05
CA HIS A 254 -10.50 3.18 1.06
C HIS A 254 -9.31 2.41 1.67
N VAL A 255 -9.25 1.10 1.42
CA VAL A 255 -8.24 0.20 2.00
C VAL A 255 -6.81 0.59 1.62
N ASP A 256 -6.55 0.83 0.33
CA ASP A 256 -5.25 1.25 -0.21
C ASP A 256 -4.76 2.56 0.42
N TRP A 257 -5.61 3.57 0.50
CA TRP A 257 -5.26 4.84 1.15
C TRP A 257 -4.94 4.63 2.64
N PHE A 258 -5.75 3.85 3.35
CA PHE A 258 -5.54 3.58 4.77
C PHE A 258 -4.20 2.88 4.99
N LEU A 259 -3.90 1.86 4.18
CA LEU A 259 -2.63 1.14 4.25
C LEU A 259 -1.43 2.05 3.97
N ALA A 260 -1.51 2.88 2.95
CA ALA A 260 -0.42 3.78 2.56
C ALA A 260 -0.21 4.92 3.56
N THR A 261 -1.27 5.36 4.26
CA THR A 261 -1.23 6.58 5.09
C THR A 261 -1.15 6.28 6.57
N ALA A 262 -1.96 5.34 7.08
CA ALA A 262 -2.03 5.04 8.52
C ALA A 262 -0.84 4.21 9.02
N SER A 263 -0.07 3.62 8.11
CA SER A 263 1.21 2.97 8.45
C SER A 263 2.37 3.94 8.65
N LEU A 264 2.15 5.24 8.38
CA LEU A 264 3.18 6.28 8.43
C LEU A 264 2.80 7.41 9.41
N PRO A 265 3.78 8.06 10.04
CA PRO A 265 3.55 9.31 10.78
C PRO A 265 3.05 10.45 9.87
N PRO A 266 2.29 11.42 10.40
CA PRO A 266 1.85 11.52 11.79
C PRO A 266 0.60 10.67 12.10
N LEU A 267 -0.06 10.08 11.10
CA LEU A 267 -1.33 9.36 11.33
C LEU A 267 -1.13 8.09 12.17
N TYR A 268 -0.07 7.33 11.92
CA TYR A 268 0.34 6.18 12.74
C TYR A 268 0.45 6.55 14.23
N HIS A 269 1.16 7.64 14.49
CA HIS A 269 1.38 8.23 15.80
C HIS A 269 0.08 8.65 16.49
N ASN A 270 -0.83 9.29 15.73
CA ASN A 270 -2.10 9.78 16.24
C ASN A 270 -3.08 8.65 16.56
N ILE A 271 -3.18 7.62 15.71
CA ILE A 271 -4.06 6.46 15.91
C ILE A 271 -3.64 5.67 17.17
N LEU A 272 -2.35 5.40 17.32
CA LEU A 272 -1.83 4.73 18.51
C LEU A 272 -1.75 5.65 19.73
N GLN A 273 -1.92 6.96 19.56
CA GLN A 273 -1.68 7.99 20.56
C GLN A 273 -0.31 7.82 21.24
N LEU A 274 0.75 7.57 20.46
CA LEU A 274 2.08 7.41 21.06
C LEU A 274 2.51 8.74 21.70
N PRO A 275 3.16 8.71 22.87
CA PRO A 275 3.53 9.92 23.59
C PRO A 275 4.72 10.65 22.93
N GLU A 276 4.90 11.92 23.26
CA GLU A 276 5.95 12.75 22.64
C GLU A 276 7.36 12.41 23.12
N THR A 277 7.50 11.67 24.23
CA THR A 277 8.82 11.33 24.78
C THR A 277 8.97 9.85 25.12
N GLU A 278 10.20 9.32 24.98
CA GLU A 278 10.50 7.93 25.36
C GLU A 278 10.18 7.62 26.83
N PRO A 279 10.46 8.49 27.84
CA PRO A 279 10.12 8.18 29.23
C PRO A 279 8.61 8.07 29.48
N GLU A 280 7.79 8.77 28.71
CA GLU A 280 6.34 8.62 28.76
C GLU A 280 5.90 7.29 28.15
N LEU A 281 6.48 6.88 27.02
CA LEU A 281 6.22 5.57 26.42
C LEU A 281 6.64 4.44 27.37
N GLU A 282 7.83 4.55 27.96
CA GLU A 282 8.33 3.60 28.97
C GLU A 282 7.35 3.49 30.15
N ARG A 283 6.83 4.62 30.65
CA ARG A 283 5.84 4.64 31.72
C ARG A 283 4.53 3.93 31.33
N GLU A 284 4.02 4.17 30.13
CA GLU A 284 2.80 3.49 29.62
C GLU A 284 2.99 1.97 29.53
N LEU A 285 4.19 1.55 29.13
CA LEU A 285 4.56 0.13 29.01
C LEU A 285 4.98 -0.52 30.33
N GLY A 286 5.05 0.26 31.42
CA GLY A 286 5.52 -0.20 32.74
C GLY A 286 7.01 -0.56 32.76
N VAL A 287 7.80 0.09 31.92
CA VAL A 287 9.26 -0.04 31.83
C VAL A 287 9.90 1.12 32.59
N ASP A 288 10.89 0.80 33.42
CA ASP A 288 11.76 1.78 34.07
C ASP A 288 13.19 1.46 33.63
N ALA A 289 13.62 2.04 32.51
CA ALA A 289 14.86 1.68 31.85
C ALA A 289 16.09 1.95 32.74
N GLU A 290 16.13 3.13 33.37
CA GLU A 290 17.20 3.53 34.27
C GLU A 290 17.33 2.58 35.46
N ARG A 291 16.22 2.29 36.16
CA ARG A 291 16.24 1.34 37.27
C ARG A 291 16.63 -0.05 36.82
N ASN A 292 16.12 -0.52 35.68
CA ASN A 292 16.43 -1.84 35.15
C ASN A 292 17.95 -1.98 34.93
N LEU A 293 18.59 -0.98 34.32
CA LEU A 293 20.04 -0.95 34.09
C LEU A 293 20.84 -0.96 35.39
N LEU A 294 20.40 -0.19 36.39
CA LEU A 294 21.11 -0.07 37.66
C LEU A 294 20.93 -1.29 38.59
N ARG A 295 19.77 -1.94 38.56
CA ARG A 295 19.37 -2.89 39.61
C ARG A 295 19.05 -4.30 39.12
N ASP A 296 18.69 -4.47 37.86
CA ASP A 296 18.19 -5.74 37.32
C ASP A 296 18.86 -6.21 36.01
N PRO A 297 20.19 -6.01 35.79
CA PRO A 297 20.86 -6.52 34.61
C PRO A 297 20.81 -8.06 34.58
N GLY A 298 20.56 -8.63 33.39
CA GLY A 298 20.39 -10.06 33.20
C GLY A 298 19.06 -10.63 33.72
N ARG A 299 18.18 -9.78 34.28
CA ARG A 299 16.85 -10.14 34.77
C ARG A 299 15.73 -9.39 34.07
N ARG A 300 15.85 -8.06 34.02
CA ARG A 300 14.88 -7.16 33.37
C ARG A 300 15.46 -6.41 32.18
N VAL A 301 16.79 -6.35 32.07
CA VAL A 301 17.46 -5.74 30.92
C VAL A 301 18.66 -6.56 30.47
N TRP A 302 18.84 -6.62 29.15
CA TRP A 302 20.06 -7.09 28.50
C TRP A 302 20.52 -6.01 27.52
N ARG A 303 21.82 -5.72 27.50
CA ARG A 303 22.43 -4.73 26.62
C ARG A 303 23.52 -5.38 25.79
N ALA A 304 23.56 -5.06 24.51
CA ALA A 304 24.62 -5.45 23.58
C ALA A 304 25.08 -4.23 22.78
N GLY A 305 26.37 -4.17 22.44
CA GLY A 305 26.95 -3.12 21.62
C GLY A 305 27.70 -3.71 20.42
N THR A 306 27.65 -3.04 19.29
CA THR A 306 28.38 -3.38 18.06
C THR A 306 29.03 -2.13 17.45
N ASN A 307 30.17 -2.29 16.77
CA ASN A 307 30.82 -1.26 15.96
C ASN A 307 30.47 -1.34 14.47
N ASP A 308 29.80 -2.40 14.04
CA ASP A 308 29.41 -2.64 12.66
C ASP A 308 27.93 -3.07 12.64
N SER A 309 27.11 -2.33 11.88
CA SER A 309 25.68 -2.55 11.75
C SER A 309 25.25 -2.23 10.32
N GLY A 310 24.36 -3.03 9.75
CA GLY A 310 23.74 -2.71 8.45
C GLY A 310 22.68 -1.61 8.49
N VAL A 311 22.48 -0.96 9.65
CA VAL A 311 21.43 0.05 9.90
C VAL A 311 22.02 1.39 10.36
N SER A 312 23.05 1.37 11.22
CA SER A 312 23.79 2.56 11.67
C SER A 312 25.19 2.57 11.05
N ASN A 313 25.65 3.75 10.62
CA ASN A 313 26.98 3.92 10.02
C ASN A 313 28.13 3.87 11.04
N HIS A 314 27.80 3.80 12.34
CA HIS A 314 28.73 3.87 13.46
C HIS A 314 28.40 2.84 14.54
N ASN A 315 28.91 3.05 15.76
CA ASN A 315 28.55 2.22 16.91
C ASN A 315 27.03 2.17 17.08
N ARG A 316 26.52 1.06 17.62
CA ARG A 316 25.11 0.90 18.00
C ARG A 316 25.01 0.09 19.28
N VAL A 317 24.19 0.55 20.20
CA VAL A 317 23.84 -0.19 21.42
C VAL A 317 22.38 -0.57 21.34
N VAL A 318 22.05 -1.80 21.69
CA VAL A 318 20.66 -2.27 21.77
C VAL A 318 20.39 -2.80 23.17
N GLU A 319 19.25 -2.42 23.71
CA GLU A 319 18.72 -2.86 24.99
C GLU A 319 17.41 -3.61 24.79
N ARG A 320 17.25 -4.68 25.53
CA ARG A 320 15.99 -5.42 25.65
C ARG A 320 15.52 -5.35 27.08
N HIS A 321 14.40 -4.67 27.32
CA HIS A 321 13.72 -4.63 28.59
C HIS A 321 12.52 -5.60 28.60
N THR A 322 12.24 -6.17 29.78
CA THR A 322 10.94 -6.79 30.01
C THR A 322 9.87 -5.70 30.12
N SER A 323 8.74 -5.90 29.44
CA SER A 323 7.61 -4.97 29.40
C SER A 323 6.33 -5.69 29.77
N ARG A 324 5.29 -4.94 30.18
CA ARG A 324 3.98 -5.48 30.57
C ARG A 324 3.38 -6.43 29.51
N TYR A 325 3.58 -6.12 28.23
CA TYR A 325 3.01 -6.87 27.11
C TYR A 325 4.02 -7.74 26.35
N GLY A 326 5.25 -7.87 26.87
CA GLY A 326 6.30 -8.67 26.24
C GLY A 326 7.66 -8.02 26.38
N ALA A 327 8.19 -7.51 25.27
CA ALA A 327 9.48 -6.84 25.21
C ALA A 327 9.34 -5.36 24.86
N TYR A 328 10.30 -4.58 25.36
CA TYR A 328 10.60 -3.23 24.92
C TYR A 328 12.06 -3.21 24.49
N TRP A 329 12.29 -3.07 23.20
CA TRP A 329 13.63 -2.94 22.62
C TRP A 329 13.91 -1.47 22.37
N LYS A 330 15.13 -1.03 22.66
CA LYS A 330 15.60 0.33 22.43
C LYS A 330 16.99 0.29 21.84
N SER A 331 17.25 1.08 20.80
CA SER A 331 18.60 1.36 20.33
C SER A 331 19.10 2.71 20.83
N HIS A 332 20.42 2.80 20.89
CA HIS A 332 21.16 4.05 20.93
C HIS A 332 22.04 4.06 19.70
N ASP A 333 21.79 5.04 18.85
CA ASP A 333 22.46 5.24 17.57
C ASP A 333 23.36 6.47 17.66
N PHE A 334 24.48 6.44 16.94
CA PHE A 334 25.57 7.40 17.09
C PHE A 334 25.96 7.96 15.72
N ALA A 335 26.32 9.24 15.65
CA ALA A 335 26.83 9.91 14.44
C ALA A 335 28.36 9.81 14.32
N GLY A 336 29.01 9.06 15.20
CA GLY A 336 30.45 8.86 15.24
C GLY A 336 30.87 7.69 16.14
N SER A 337 32.17 7.37 16.11
CA SER A 337 32.75 6.23 16.87
C SER A 337 33.88 6.63 17.81
N ALA A 338 34.04 7.93 18.09
CA ALA A 338 35.11 8.49 18.91
C ALA A 338 34.57 9.05 20.24
N ASP A 339 35.48 9.33 21.19
CA ASP A 339 35.18 10.00 22.46
C ASP A 339 33.97 9.38 23.23
N ALA A 340 33.00 10.20 23.64
CA ALA A 340 31.79 9.77 24.34
C ALA A 340 30.88 8.86 23.50
N GLN A 341 31.14 8.75 22.19
CA GLN A 341 30.42 7.88 21.26
C GLN A 341 31.17 6.56 20.99
N ASN A 342 32.39 6.40 21.53
CA ASN A 342 33.13 5.15 21.47
C ASN A 342 32.66 4.18 22.56
N ILE A 343 31.78 3.25 22.20
CA ILE A 343 31.17 2.30 23.15
C ILE A 343 32.17 1.27 23.72
N PHE A 344 33.37 1.13 23.15
CA PHE A 344 34.43 0.27 23.70
C PHE A 344 35.24 0.98 24.78
N THR A 345 35.26 2.32 24.72
CA THR A 345 35.88 3.16 25.76
C THR A 345 34.86 3.53 26.83
N ASN A 346 33.62 3.79 26.43
CA ASN A 346 32.52 4.26 27.26
C ASN A 346 31.28 3.34 27.15
N PRO A 347 31.36 2.06 27.57
CA PRO A 347 30.28 1.08 27.34
C PRO A 347 28.98 1.37 28.10
N LEU A 348 29.05 2.20 29.15
CA LEU A 348 27.93 2.51 30.04
C LEU A 348 27.64 4.00 30.17
N ALA A 349 28.56 4.87 29.76
CA ALA A 349 28.50 6.33 29.93
C ALA A 349 28.75 7.00 28.58
N PHE A 350 27.82 6.80 27.65
CA PHE A 350 27.90 7.26 26.27
C PHE A 350 26.87 8.35 25.97
N GLU A 351 27.12 9.12 24.91
CA GLU A 351 26.17 10.10 24.36
C GLU A 351 25.65 9.61 23.02
N ARG A 352 24.34 9.42 22.89
CA ARG A 352 23.67 8.98 21.66
C ARG A 352 23.20 10.18 20.83
N ASP A 353 22.98 9.97 19.54
CA ASP A 353 22.41 10.95 18.60
C ASP A 353 20.95 10.66 18.21
N GLY A 354 20.48 9.45 18.47
CA GLY A 354 19.09 9.04 18.28
C GLY A 354 18.83 7.63 18.79
N GLY A 355 17.62 7.14 18.57
CA GLY A 355 17.26 5.77 18.88
C GLY A 355 15.95 5.33 18.25
N GLU A 356 15.81 4.02 18.14
CA GLU A 356 14.61 3.34 17.66
C GLU A 356 14.11 2.42 18.77
N VAL A 357 12.79 2.30 18.86
CA VAL A 357 12.12 1.48 19.85
C VAL A 357 11.15 0.53 19.13
N ILE A 358 11.21 -0.74 19.51
CA ILE A 358 10.25 -1.77 19.11
C ILE A 358 9.64 -2.33 20.38
N PHE A 359 8.31 -2.24 20.52
CA PHE A 359 7.62 -2.71 21.72
C PHE A 359 6.43 -3.59 21.37
N ASN A 360 6.04 -4.46 22.29
CA ASN A 360 4.81 -5.25 22.12
C ASN A 360 3.57 -4.44 22.52
N LEU A 361 2.56 -4.46 21.66
CA LEU A 361 1.19 -4.05 21.94
C LEU A 361 0.47 -5.15 22.75
N PRO A 362 -0.69 -4.85 23.37
CA PRO A 362 -1.41 -5.83 24.20
C PRO A 362 -1.81 -7.12 23.48
N ASN A 363 -2.08 -7.04 22.17
CA ASN A 363 -2.37 -8.20 21.30
C ASN A 363 -1.13 -8.98 20.83
N GLY A 364 0.07 -8.63 21.32
CA GLY A 364 1.32 -9.30 20.98
C GLY A 364 1.98 -8.83 19.67
N LEU A 365 1.30 -8.00 18.87
CA LEU A 365 1.92 -7.33 17.72
C LEU A 365 2.92 -6.26 18.17
N GLN A 366 3.61 -5.66 17.20
CA GLN A 366 4.67 -4.68 17.47
C GLN A 366 4.22 -3.26 17.16
N GLY A 367 4.55 -2.34 18.06
CA GLY A 367 4.59 -0.90 17.82
C GLY A 367 6.03 -0.44 17.62
N TYR A 368 6.18 0.67 16.90
CA TYR A 368 7.45 1.26 16.50
C TYR A 368 7.49 2.72 16.92
N TYR A 369 8.66 3.19 17.32
CA TYR A 369 8.85 4.55 17.78
C TYR A 369 10.28 4.96 17.50
N ILE A 370 10.49 6.19 17.04
CA ILE A 370 11.82 6.73 16.80
C ILE A 370 11.99 8.03 17.56
N ALA A 371 13.19 8.24 18.11
CA ALA A 371 13.49 9.34 18.99
C ALA A 371 14.77 10.07 18.59
N ASP A 372 14.78 11.38 18.81
CA ASP A 372 16.01 12.18 18.73
C ASP A 372 16.94 11.91 19.93
N LYS A 373 18.12 12.53 19.93
CA LYS A 373 19.09 12.41 21.04
C LYS A 373 18.51 12.72 22.43
N SER A 374 17.53 13.62 22.49
CA SER A 374 16.88 14.07 23.73
C SER A 374 15.76 13.12 24.17
N GLY A 375 15.41 12.13 23.34
CA GLY A 375 14.32 11.20 23.58
C GLY A 375 12.95 11.74 23.16
N ASN A 376 12.89 12.80 22.35
CA ASN A 376 11.64 13.27 21.77
C ASN A 376 11.29 12.45 20.54
N ARG A 377 10.01 12.11 20.36
CA ARG A 377 9.51 11.44 19.16
C ARG A 377 9.78 12.28 17.92
N ILE A 378 10.18 11.63 16.85
CA ILE A 378 10.29 12.24 15.52
C ILE A 378 9.53 11.39 14.50
N ASP A 379 9.16 11.98 13.37
CA ASP A 379 8.42 11.27 12.32
C ASP A 379 9.35 10.60 11.30
N VAL A 380 10.57 11.13 11.14
CA VAL A 380 11.57 10.65 10.17
C VAL A 380 12.94 10.63 10.83
N ALA A 381 13.65 9.50 10.70
CA ALA A 381 15.00 9.37 11.22
C ALA A 381 16.02 10.14 10.34
N PRO A 382 16.98 10.87 10.92
CA PRO A 382 17.99 11.60 10.15
C PRO A 382 18.94 10.67 9.39
N THR A 383 19.14 10.93 8.09
CA THR A 383 20.03 10.12 7.21
C THR A 383 21.50 10.19 7.60
N GLU A 384 21.89 11.21 8.37
CA GLU A 384 23.23 11.35 8.93
C GLU A 384 23.54 10.22 9.95
N ILE A 385 22.50 9.63 10.55
CA ILE A 385 22.59 8.66 11.65
C ILE A 385 22.26 7.24 11.17
N VAL A 386 21.24 7.10 10.32
CA VAL A 386 20.75 5.81 9.82
C VAL A 386 20.84 5.73 8.31
N SER A 387 21.20 4.56 7.77
CA SER A 387 21.17 4.30 6.33
C SER A 387 19.97 3.43 5.97
N ASN A 388 19.38 3.67 4.79
CA ASN A 388 18.42 2.75 4.19
C ASN A 388 19.19 1.79 3.27
N PRO A 389 19.44 0.53 3.68
CA PRO A 389 20.19 -0.41 2.86
C PRO A 389 19.48 -0.82 1.56
N ALA A 390 18.20 -0.42 1.37
CA ALA A 390 17.43 -0.66 0.16
C ALA A 390 17.26 0.58 -0.76
N ALA A 391 17.86 1.72 -0.39
CA ALA A 391 17.81 2.96 -1.19
C ALA A 391 18.84 3.00 -2.33
#